data_AF-B0WVS3-F1
#
_entry.id   AF-B0WVS3-F1
#
_cell.length_a   1.000
_cell.length_b   1.000
_cell.length_c   1.000
_cell.angle_alpha   90.00
_cell.angle_beta   90.00
_cell.angle_gamma   90.00
#
_symmetry.space_group_name_H-M   'P 1'
#
loop_
_entity.id
_entity.type
_entity.pdbx_description
1 polymer ?
#
loop_
_entity_poly.entity_id
_entity_poly.type
_entity_poly.pdbx_seq_one_letter_code
_entity_poly.pdbx_strand_id
1 'polypeptide(L)'
;MAPRRKRAAAKTSEAAPAKKVAKKASPPPKEEQPEPRKAAQIHSELGALAPEQSFNLVLNEDGKPRRGAFEISVAKAGESEKVLVWSGLPKGPPRKDKFPEAEAILADVLKALK
;
A
#
# COMPACT_ATOMS: atom_id res chain seq x y z
N MET A 1 -57.58 16.07 -46.60
CA MET A 1 -57.70 15.16 -45.43
C MET A 1 -57.02 15.81 -44.23
N ALA A 2 -57.80 16.21 -43.22
CA ALA A 2 -57.34 16.33 -41.84
C ALA A 2 -58.26 15.41 -41.02
N PRO A 3 -57.76 14.67 -40.01
CA PRO A 3 -57.70 15.20 -38.64
C PRO A 3 -56.53 14.54 -37.82
N ARG A 4 -56.21 14.73 -36.53
CA ARG A 4 -56.92 15.25 -35.34
C ARG A 4 -55.93 15.43 -34.15
N ARG A 5 -55.89 16.64 -33.60
CA ARG A 5 -55.76 17.12 -32.18
C ARG A 5 -55.37 16.14 -31.04
N LYS A 6 -54.46 16.58 -30.15
CA LYS A 6 -54.67 16.85 -28.69
C LYS A 6 -53.35 17.35 -28.04
N ARG A 7 -53.22 18.64 -27.70
CA ARG A 7 -53.43 19.31 -26.39
C ARG A 7 -52.55 18.84 -25.20
N ALA A 8 -51.73 19.80 -24.74
CA ALA A 8 -51.53 20.26 -23.36
C ALA A 8 -50.80 19.37 -22.33
N ALA A 9 -49.71 19.89 -21.76
CA ALA A 9 -49.68 20.34 -20.36
C ALA A 9 -48.33 21.00 -20.01
N ALA A 10 -48.38 22.25 -19.56
CA ALA A 10 -47.34 22.84 -18.73
C ALA A 10 -47.34 22.16 -17.35
N LYS A 11 -46.16 22.01 -16.73
CA LYS A 11 -46.03 21.91 -15.27
C LYS A 11 -44.60 22.30 -14.85
N THR A 12 -44.48 23.53 -14.38
CA THR A 12 -43.50 23.97 -13.38
C THR A 12 -43.95 23.48 -12.00
N SER A 13 -43.07 22.82 -11.24
CA SER A 13 -43.09 22.56 -9.78
C SER A 13 -41.77 21.82 -9.48
N GLU A 14 -40.70 22.48 -9.04
CA GLU A 14 -40.32 22.74 -7.63
C GLU A 14 -39.95 21.49 -6.80
N ALA A 15 -38.81 21.61 -6.11
CA ALA A 15 -38.33 20.88 -4.94
C ALA A 15 -37.50 19.57 -5.08
N ALA A 16 -36.25 19.72 -4.61
CA ALA A 16 -35.38 18.76 -3.90
C ALA A 16 -34.57 17.68 -4.69
N PRO A 17 -33.24 17.62 -4.50
CA PRO A 17 -32.34 16.73 -5.24
C PRO A 17 -32.13 15.40 -4.52
N ALA A 18 -32.32 14.27 -5.19
CA ALA A 18 -31.80 13.00 -4.72
C ALA A 18 -31.46 12.05 -5.87
N LYS A 19 -30.15 11.96 -6.11
CA LYS A 19 -29.38 10.75 -6.47
C LYS A 19 -29.72 9.99 -7.76
N LYS A 20 -28.65 9.84 -8.55
CA LYS A 20 -28.04 8.56 -8.97
C LYS A 20 -28.02 8.34 -10.48
N VAL A 21 -27.05 8.94 -11.17
CA VAL A 21 -26.26 8.23 -12.20
C VAL A 21 -24.87 8.87 -12.30
N ALA A 22 -23.95 8.48 -11.39
CA ALA A 22 -22.55 8.82 -11.56
C ALA A 22 -21.97 7.88 -12.63
N LYS A 23 -21.73 8.48 -13.80
CA LYS A 23 -20.99 7.93 -14.92
C LYS A 23 -19.67 7.33 -14.47
N LYS A 24 -19.32 6.22 -15.11
CA LYS A 24 -17.96 5.72 -15.37
C LYS A 24 -16.94 6.86 -15.38
N ALA A 25 -16.04 6.84 -14.42
CA ALA A 25 -14.68 7.33 -14.57
C ALA A 25 -13.82 6.45 -13.66
N SER A 26 -13.23 5.40 -14.24
CA SER A 26 -12.14 4.67 -13.61
C SER A 26 -11.10 5.69 -13.16
N PRO A 27 -10.72 5.76 -11.88
CA PRO A 27 -9.57 6.56 -11.51
C PRO A 27 -8.33 5.92 -12.17
N PRO A 28 -7.38 6.74 -12.68
CA PRO A 28 -6.17 6.22 -13.29
C PRO A 28 -5.43 5.33 -12.28
N PRO A 29 -4.69 4.30 -12.74
CA PRO A 29 -3.81 3.56 -11.85
C PRO A 29 -2.79 4.56 -11.35
N LYS A 30 -2.91 4.96 -10.08
CA LYS A 30 -1.80 5.60 -9.38
C LYS A 30 -0.65 4.61 -9.52
N GLU A 31 0.33 4.95 -10.35
CA GLU A 31 1.65 4.35 -10.34
C GLU A 31 2.21 4.59 -8.95
N GLU A 32 1.84 3.65 -8.10
CA GLU A 32 2.30 3.46 -6.75
C GLU A 32 3.75 3.08 -6.91
N GLN A 33 4.59 4.12 -6.90
CA GLN A 33 6.03 3.99 -6.76
C GLN A 33 6.29 2.91 -5.69
N PRO A 34 7.32 2.07 -5.85
CA PRO A 34 7.76 1.19 -4.77
C PRO A 34 7.89 2.03 -3.49
N GLU A 35 7.85 1.43 -2.31
CA GLU A 35 7.83 2.15 -1.03
C GLU A 35 9.25 2.29 -0.44
N PRO A 36 10.26 2.90 -1.11
CA PRO A 36 11.60 3.03 -0.55
C PRO A 36 11.56 3.94 0.67
N ARG A 37 10.59 4.86 0.76
CA ARG A 37 10.43 5.78 1.89
C ARG A 37 10.21 5.02 3.19
N LYS A 38 9.32 4.02 3.19
CA LYS A 38 9.05 3.26 4.42
C LYS A 38 10.17 2.28 4.75
N ALA A 39 10.79 1.66 3.75
CA ALA A 39 11.95 0.80 3.95
C ALA A 39 13.15 1.59 4.52
N ALA A 40 13.45 2.76 3.96
CA ALA A 40 14.52 3.64 4.46
C ALA A 40 14.22 4.19 5.86
N GLN A 41 12.95 4.48 6.15
CA GLN A 41 12.53 4.86 7.50
C GLN A 41 12.81 3.75 8.51
N ILE A 42 12.38 2.52 8.23
CA ILE A 42 12.61 1.37 9.11
C ILE A 42 14.10 1.12 9.26
N HIS A 43 14.89 1.21 8.20
CA HIS A 43 16.36 1.09 8.28
C HIS A 43 16.99 2.15 9.20
N SER A 44 16.59 3.41 9.06
CA SER A 44 17.10 4.50 9.91
C SER A 44 16.72 4.29 11.38
N GLU A 45 15.47 3.87 11.64
CA GLU A 45 14.99 3.56 12.98
C GLU A 45 15.73 2.35 13.58
N LEU A 46 15.91 1.26 12.81
CA LEU A 46 16.67 0.09 13.25
C LEU A 46 18.13 0.43 13.61
N GLY A 47 18.78 1.26 12.79
CA GLY A 47 20.14 1.75 13.08
C GLY A 47 20.21 2.63 14.33
N ALA A 48 19.18 3.44 14.58
CA ALA A 48 19.09 4.26 15.79
C ALA A 48 18.85 3.42 17.06
N LEU A 49 18.02 2.38 16.98
CA LEU A 49 17.73 1.50 18.10
C LEU A 49 18.84 0.48 18.39
N ALA A 50 19.56 0.03 17.37
CA ALA A 50 20.65 -0.94 17.51
C ALA A 50 21.95 -0.44 16.86
N PRO A 51 22.62 0.56 17.48
CA PRO A 51 23.89 1.10 16.99
C PRO A 51 25.05 0.08 17.05
N GLU A 52 24.91 -0.97 17.85
CA GLU A 52 25.87 -2.09 17.93
C GLU A 52 25.92 -2.93 16.65
N GLN A 53 24.88 -2.84 15.79
CA GLN A 53 24.76 -3.65 14.58
C GLN A 53 24.81 -2.77 13.32
N SER A 54 25.68 -3.12 12.39
CA SER A 54 25.80 -2.43 11.10
C SER A 54 24.82 -3.02 10.09
N PHE A 55 23.70 -2.33 9.83
CA PHE A 55 22.70 -2.74 8.84
C PHE A 55 22.97 -2.10 7.47
N ASN A 56 23.03 -2.93 6.42
CA ASN A 56 23.00 -2.46 5.04
C ASN A 56 21.57 -2.55 4.49
N LEU A 57 21.05 -1.43 4.00
CA LEU A 57 19.75 -1.41 3.33
C LEU A 57 19.93 -1.85 1.88
N VAL A 58 19.30 -2.96 1.55
CA VAL A 58 19.24 -3.47 0.20
C VAL A 58 17.77 -3.54 -0.22
N LEU A 59 17.44 -2.87 -1.33
CA LEU A 59 16.07 -2.79 -1.83
C LEU A 59 15.95 -3.63 -3.09
N ASN A 60 15.09 -4.64 -3.06
CA ASN A 60 14.55 -5.31 -4.24
C ASN A 60 15.63 -5.84 -5.23
N GLU A 61 16.61 -6.61 -4.75
CA GLU A 61 17.67 -7.20 -5.63
C GLU A 61 17.08 -8.07 -6.75
N ASP A 62 16.01 -8.78 -6.44
CA ASP A 62 15.34 -9.71 -7.35
C ASP A 62 14.39 -9.01 -8.35
N GLY A 63 14.38 -7.67 -8.37
CA GLY A 63 13.59 -6.86 -9.29
C GLY A 63 12.33 -6.26 -8.68
N LYS A 64 11.40 -5.81 -9.54
CA LYS A 64 10.26 -5.00 -9.09
C LYS A 64 9.32 -5.81 -8.17
N PRO A 65 9.12 -5.39 -6.91
CA PRO A 65 8.31 -6.15 -5.97
C PRO A 65 6.85 -6.18 -6.39
N ARG A 66 6.14 -7.24 -5.99
CA ARG A 66 4.71 -7.39 -6.27
C ARG A 66 3.93 -6.21 -5.67
N ARG A 67 2.90 -5.75 -6.38
CA ARG A 67 2.11 -4.59 -5.94
C ARG A 67 1.54 -4.82 -4.53
N GLY A 68 1.94 -3.96 -3.60
CA GLY A 68 1.53 -4.03 -2.20
C GLY A 68 2.12 -5.22 -1.41
N ALA A 69 3.20 -5.83 -1.90
CA ALA A 69 4.05 -6.70 -1.10
C ALA A 69 5.10 -5.84 -0.38
N PHE A 70 5.35 -6.19 0.88
CA PHE A 70 6.41 -5.60 1.68
C PHE A 70 6.97 -6.72 2.55
N GLU A 71 8.25 -7.03 2.36
CA GLU A 71 8.93 -8.10 3.08
C GLU A 71 10.27 -7.56 3.54
N ILE A 72 10.69 -8.00 4.73
CA ILE A 72 11.99 -7.67 5.28
C ILE A 72 12.70 -8.99 5.56
N SER A 73 13.85 -9.14 4.93
CA SER A 73 14.76 -10.24 5.17
C SER A 73 16.08 -9.70 5.67
N VAL A 74 16.72 -10.44 6.57
CA VAL A 74 18.01 -10.10 7.14
C VAL A 74 18.97 -11.26 6.91
N ALA A 75 20.21 -10.94 6.58
CA ALA A 75 21.30 -11.90 6.47
C ALA A 75 22.49 -11.42 7.29
N LYS A 76 23.23 -12.36 7.87
CA LYS A 76 24.48 -12.07 8.55
C LYS A 76 25.58 -11.84 7.52
N ALA A 77 26.54 -10.98 7.84
CA ALA A 77 27.69 -10.74 6.96
C ALA A 77 28.45 -12.05 6.70
N GLY A 78 28.53 -12.46 5.44
CA GLY A 78 29.18 -13.71 5.01
C GLY A 78 28.25 -14.91 4.89
N GLU A 79 26.98 -14.78 5.24
CA GLU A 79 25.97 -15.82 5.07
C GLU A 79 25.10 -15.51 3.85
N SER A 80 24.93 -16.50 2.98
CA SER A 80 24.09 -16.38 1.78
C SER A 80 22.61 -16.56 2.08
N GLU A 81 22.28 -17.11 3.25
CA GLU A 81 20.91 -17.39 3.67
C GLU A 81 20.28 -16.11 4.24
N LYS A 82 19.20 -15.67 3.60
CA LYS A 82 18.38 -14.55 4.06
C LYS A 82 17.24 -15.10 4.90
N VAL A 83 17.18 -14.71 6.16
CA VAL A 83 16.07 -15.06 7.05
C VAL A 83 14.96 -14.04 6.87
N LEU A 84 13.77 -14.50 6.51
CA LEU A 84 12.58 -13.66 6.42
C LEU A 84 12.12 -13.29 7.83
N VAL A 85 12.21 -12.00 8.17
CA VAL A 85 11.87 -11.49 9.51
C VAL A 85 10.46 -10.93 9.53
N TRP A 86 9.99 -10.36 8.42
CA TRP A 86 8.63 -9.83 8.31
C TRP A 86 8.05 -10.04 6.92
N SER A 87 6.77 -10.39 6.85
CA SER A 87 5.98 -10.38 5.60
C SER A 87 4.65 -9.64 5.78
N GLY A 88 4.43 -8.65 4.92
CA GLY A 88 3.21 -7.87 4.81
C GLY A 88 2.18 -8.47 3.84
N LEU A 89 2.47 -9.58 3.17
CA LEU A 89 1.49 -10.31 2.35
C LEU A 89 0.30 -10.84 3.17
N PRO A 90 0.48 -11.53 4.31
CA PRO A 90 -0.62 -12.09 5.09
C PRO A 90 -1.44 -11.03 5.85
N LYS A 91 -0.93 -9.80 6.00
CA LYS A 91 -1.57 -8.71 6.78
C LYS A 91 -2.80 -8.10 6.08
N GLY A 92 -3.16 -8.59 4.90
CA GLY A 92 -4.47 -8.38 4.32
C GLY A 92 -4.69 -6.99 3.70
N PRO A 93 -5.96 -6.65 3.41
CA PRO A 93 -6.34 -5.46 2.65
C PRO A 93 -6.02 -4.09 3.28
N PRO A 94 -5.92 -3.93 4.62
CA PRO A 94 -5.38 -2.70 5.17
C PRO A 94 -3.89 -2.54 4.86
N ARG A 95 -3.57 -1.61 3.95
CA ARG A 95 -2.18 -1.35 3.51
C ARG A 95 -1.28 -0.87 4.65
N LYS A 96 -1.84 -0.26 5.69
CA LYS A 96 -1.10 0.22 6.87
C LYS A 96 -0.46 -0.94 7.63
N ASP A 97 -1.21 -2.02 7.83
CA ASP A 97 -0.81 -3.17 8.65
C ASP A 97 0.25 -4.04 7.96
N LYS A 98 0.49 -3.80 6.66
CA LYS A 98 1.58 -4.41 5.90
C LYS A 98 2.95 -3.89 6.32
N PHE A 99 2.99 -2.66 6.83
CA PHE A 99 4.22 -2.03 7.29
C PHE A 99 4.36 -2.23 8.80
N PRO A 100 5.43 -2.89 9.21
CA PRO A 100 5.75 -3.05 10.62
C PRO A 100 6.33 -1.78 11.24
N GLU A 101 6.33 -1.74 12.57
CA GLU A 101 7.07 -0.77 13.37
C GLU A 101 8.51 -1.26 13.57
N ALA A 102 9.49 -0.35 13.54
CA ALA A 102 10.90 -0.73 13.65
C ALA A 102 11.21 -1.47 14.97
N GLU A 103 10.59 -1.05 16.08
CA GLU A 103 10.77 -1.69 17.39
C GLU A 103 10.27 -3.14 17.39
N ALA A 104 9.13 -3.40 16.73
CA ALA A 104 8.53 -4.73 16.68
C ALA A 104 9.42 -5.72 15.93
N ILE A 105 9.98 -5.30 14.79
CA ILE A 105 10.85 -6.16 13.98
C ILE A 105 12.24 -6.25 14.58
N LEU A 106 12.73 -5.23 15.29
CA LEU A 106 14.08 -5.22 15.83
C LEU A 106 14.34 -6.48 16.68
N ALA A 107 13.38 -6.88 17.50
CA ALA A 107 13.48 -8.11 18.28
C ALA A 107 13.67 -9.34 17.39
N ASP A 108 12.89 -9.46 16.31
CA ASP A 108 12.98 -10.57 15.36
C ASP A 108 14.28 -10.49 14.53
N VAL A 109 14.76 -9.30 14.18
CA VAL A 109 16.04 -9.07 13.48
C VAL A 109 17.21 -9.49 14.37
N LEU A 110 17.24 -9.04 15.62
CA LEU A 110 18.29 -9.41 16.57
C LEU A 110 18.28 -10.91 16.86
N LYS A 111 17.11 -11.54 16.88
CA LYS A 111 16.96 -12.99 17.00
C LYS A 111 17.47 -13.72 15.76
N ALA A 112 17.22 -13.20 14.56
CA ALA A 112 17.71 -13.77 13.31
C ALA A 112 19.24 -13.62 13.12
N LEU A 113 19.86 -12.62 13.77
CA LEU A 113 21.30 -12.37 13.71
C LEU A 113 22.12 -13.10 14.79
N LYS A 114 21.45 -13.71 15.78
CA LYS A 114 22.06 -14.34 16.94
C LYS A 114 22.50 -15.77 16.63
#